data_AF-A0A927UKC5-F1
#
_entry.id   AF-A0A927UKC5-F1
#
_cell.length_a   1.000
_cell.length_b   1.000
_cell.length_c   1.000
_cell.angle_alpha   90.00
_cell.angle_beta   90.00
_cell.angle_gamma   90.00
#
_symmetry.space_group_name_H-M   'P 1'
#
loop_
_entity.id
_entity.type
_entity.pdbx_description
1 polymer ?
#
loop_
_entity_poly.entity_id
_entity_poly.type
_entity_poly.pdbx_seq_one_letter_code
_entity_poly.pdbx_strand_id
1 'polypeptide(L)'
;MTKRQEFVEFVDTLITNSGMHPDLIPENVKAYLEALREDSAKDAKPEFTDNGKAILKYLQEVPKGMYKSRDIAEGMFIASKSVAGAMRKLVTDGYVEKVGKDPVVYMITEKGINVKFEGEN
;
A
#
# COMPACT_ATOMS: atom_id res chain seq x y z
N MET A 1 12.31 9.01 -2.40
CA MET A 1 12.66 8.84 -3.82
C MET A 1 12.82 7.36 -4.08
N THR A 2 12.13 6.79 -5.07
CA THR A 2 12.30 5.38 -5.47
C THR A 2 13.56 5.23 -6.34
N LYS A 3 14.12 4.02 -6.45
CA LYS A 3 15.26 3.74 -7.35
C LYS A 3 14.99 4.18 -8.79
N ARG A 4 13.72 4.09 -9.22
CA ARG A 4 13.28 4.53 -10.54
C ARG A 4 13.26 6.06 -10.66
N GLN A 5 12.72 6.77 -9.65
CA GLN A 5 12.75 8.24 -9.64
C GLN A 5 14.19 8.76 -9.71
N GLU A 6 15.09 8.18 -8.92
CA GLU A 6 16.52 8.50 -8.93
C GLU A 6 17.16 8.24 -10.32
N PHE A 7 16.79 7.14 -10.97
CA PHE A 7 17.23 6.85 -12.34
C PHE A 7 16.71 7.87 -13.37
N VAL A 8 15.41 8.20 -13.32
CA VAL A 8 14.79 9.16 -14.26
C VAL A 8 15.41 10.55 -14.08
N GLU A 9 15.55 11.01 -12.84
CA GLU A 9 16.19 12.30 -12.52
C GLU A 9 17.65 12.36 -12.99
N PHE A 10 18.40 11.27 -12.82
CA PHE A 10 19.77 11.17 -13.31
C PHE A 10 19.83 11.28 -14.84
N VAL A 11 18.97 10.56 -15.56
CA VAL A 11 18.93 10.61 -17.03
C VAL A 11 18.48 11.98 -17.53
N ASP A 12 17.47 12.58 -16.91
CA ASP A 12 16.99 13.93 -17.26
C ASP A 12 18.08 14.99 -17.06
N THR A 13 18.87 14.85 -15.99
CA THR A 13 20.04 15.70 -15.71
C THR A 13 21.11 15.54 -16.79
N LEU A 14 21.37 14.31 -17.24
CA LEU A 14 22.33 14.06 -18.33
C LEU A 14 21.85 14.65 -19.65
N ILE A 15 20.58 14.44 -20.03
CA ILE A 15 20.01 14.99 -21.27
C ILE A 15 20.12 16.52 -21.26
N THR A 16 19.72 17.15 -20.17
CA THR A 16 19.73 18.63 -20.02
C THR A 16 21.15 19.20 -20.09
N ASN A 17 22.12 18.55 -19.43
CA ASN A 17 23.49 19.09 -19.32
C ASN A 17 24.43 18.63 -20.46
N SER A 18 24.05 17.63 -21.25
CA SER A 18 24.88 17.13 -22.36
C SER A 18 24.92 18.05 -23.57
N GLY A 19 24.05 19.08 -23.62
CA GLY A 19 23.87 19.92 -24.82
C GLY A 19 23.31 19.15 -26.01
N MET A 20 22.82 17.92 -25.80
CA MET A 20 22.20 17.11 -26.82
C MET A 20 20.87 17.72 -27.22
N HIS A 21 20.69 18.02 -28.51
CA HIS A 21 19.42 18.51 -29.02
C HIS A 21 18.35 17.40 -28.84
N PRO A 22 17.14 17.72 -28.34
CA PRO A 22 16.09 16.72 -28.14
C PRO A 22 15.78 15.89 -29.38
N ASP A 23 15.99 16.43 -30.57
CA ASP A 23 15.75 15.75 -31.86
C ASP A 23 16.78 14.66 -32.19
N LEU A 24 17.90 14.60 -31.47
CA LEU A 24 18.92 13.56 -31.63
C LEU A 24 18.62 12.32 -30.79
N ILE A 25 17.66 12.40 -29.85
CA ILE A 25 17.24 11.25 -29.06
C ILE A 25 16.37 10.37 -29.96
N PRO A 26 16.73 9.09 -30.17
CA PRO A 26 15.91 8.18 -30.96
C PRO A 26 14.49 8.07 -30.40
N GLU A 27 13.50 8.01 -31.29
CA GLU A 27 12.09 8.03 -30.92
C GLU A 27 11.69 6.91 -29.94
N ASN A 28 12.26 5.72 -30.13
CA ASN A 28 12.05 4.58 -29.23
C ASN A 28 12.61 4.83 -27.82
N VAL A 29 13.68 5.60 -27.70
CA VAL A 29 14.28 5.98 -26.41
C VAL A 29 13.42 7.04 -25.73
N LYS A 30 12.90 8.03 -26.47
CA LYS A 30 11.95 9.03 -25.95
C LYS A 30 10.69 8.36 -25.41
N ALA A 31 10.06 7.51 -26.21
CA ALA A 31 8.84 6.80 -25.82
C ALA A 31 9.05 5.94 -24.57
N TYR A 32 10.19 5.27 -24.45
CA TYR A 32 10.51 4.47 -23.26
C TYR A 32 10.76 5.33 -22.02
N LEU A 33 11.46 6.46 -22.16
CA LEU A 33 11.68 7.41 -21.06
C LEU A 33 10.37 8.06 -20.60
N GLU A 34 9.46 8.39 -21.50
CA GLU A 34 8.13 8.90 -21.17
C GLU A 34 7.30 7.86 -20.42
N ALA A 35 7.27 6.61 -20.87
CA ALA A 35 6.64 5.52 -20.11
C ALA A 35 7.25 5.37 -18.71
N LEU A 36 8.58 5.48 -18.61
CA LEU A 36 9.32 5.50 -17.34
C LEU A 36 9.11 6.78 -16.52
N ARG A 37 8.46 7.83 -17.00
CA ARG A 37 8.00 8.98 -16.21
C ARG A 37 6.55 8.80 -15.76
N GLU A 38 5.69 8.32 -16.68
CA GLU A 38 4.26 8.12 -16.46
C GLU A 38 3.93 6.99 -15.47
N ASP A 39 4.73 5.93 -15.40
CA ASP A 39 4.52 4.83 -14.45
C ASP A 39 4.67 5.27 -12.97
N SER A 40 4.94 6.54 -12.70
CA SER A 40 5.02 7.09 -11.33
C SER A 40 3.70 6.92 -10.58
N ALA A 41 2.58 6.83 -11.32
CA ALA A 41 1.26 6.49 -10.79
C ALA A 41 1.09 4.99 -10.49
N LYS A 42 1.79 4.08 -11.18
CA LYS A 42 1.73 2.62 -10.91
C LYS A 42 2.63 2.17 -9.77
N ASP A 43 3.61 2.99 -9.39
CA ASP A 43 4.47 2.77 -8.22
C ASP A 43 3.83 3.20 -6.90
N ALA A 44 2.64 3.82 -6.93
CA ALA A 44 1.82 3.99 -5.75
C ALA A 44 1.34 2.60 -5.30
N LYS A 45 2.16 1.93 -4.48
CA LYS A 45 1.77 0.67 -3.85
C LYS A 45 0.38 0.88 -3.26
N PRO A 46 -0.60 0.04 -3.61
CA PRO A 46 -1.95 0.22 -3.12
C PRO A 46 -1.89 0.32 -1.60
N GLU A 47 -2.57 1.34 -1.06
CA GLU A 47 -2.54 1.66 0.36
C GLU A 47 -2.86 0.41 1.19
N PHE A 48 -3.79 -0.40 0.67
CA PHE A 48 -4.15 -1.69 1.23
C PHE A 48 -3.89 -2.84 0.25
N THR A 49 -3.42 -3.97 0.79
CA THR A 49 -3.57 -5.26 0.12
C THR A 49 -5.03 -5.71 0.19
N ASP A 50 -5.46 -6.61 -0.69
CA ASP A 50 -6.84 -7.14 -0.67
C ASP A 50 -7.20 -7.76 0.69
N ASN A 51 -6.28 -8.50 1.30
CA ASN A 51 -6.44 -9.03 2.65
C ASN A 51 -6.55 -7.92 3.71
N GLY A 52 -5.77 -6.85 3.58
CA GLY A 52 -5.84 -5.70 4.49
C GLY A 52 -7.20 -5.01 4.43
N LYS A 53 -7.76 -4.85 3.23
CA LYS A 53 -9.12 -4.32 3.03
C LYS A 53 -10.17 -5.23 3.67
N ALA A 54 -10.10 -6.53 3.39
CA ALA A 54 -11.06 -7.50 3.91
C ALA A 54 -11.07 -7.55 5.45
N ILE A 55 -9.89 -7.52 6.08
CA ILE A 55 -9.77 -7.48 7.55
C ILE A 55 -10.39 -6.20 8.13
N LEU A 56 -10.12 -5.04 7.52
CA LEU A 56 -10.68 -3.78 8.00
C LEU A 56 -12.21 -3.75 7.88
N LYS A 57 -12.77 -4.20 6.75
CA LYS A 57 -14.22 -4.31 6.58
C LYS A 57 -14.85 -5.22 7.62
N TYR A 58 -14.26 -6.40 7.83
CA TYR A 58 -14.72 -7.31 8.86
C TYR A 58 -14.71 -6.64 10.25
N LEU A 59 -13.64 -5.95 10.61
CA LEU A 59 -13.53 -5.24 11.89
C LEU A 59 -14.49 -4.03 12.01
N GLN A 60 -14.95 -3.45 10.90
CA GLN A 60 -15.98 -2.41 10.87
C GLN A 60 -17.39 -2.96 11.09
N GLU A 61 -17.65 -4.21 10.71
CA GLU A 61 -18.97 -4.86 10.78
C GLU A 61 -19.23 -5.60 12.10
N VAL A 62 -18.18 -6.12 12.74
CA VAL A 62 -18.31 -6.82 14.03
C VAL A 62 -18.49 -5.85 15.20
N PRO A 63 -19.06 -6.31 16.33
CA PRO A 63 -19.14 -5.49 17.53
C PRO A 63 -17.79 -4.88 17.92
N LYS A 64 -17.77 -3.64 18.41
CA LYS A 64 -16.53 -3.02 18.85
C LYS A 64 -15.93 -3.84 19.99
N GLY A 65 -14.65 -4.21 19.86
CA GLY A 65 -13.99 -5.06 20.84
C GLY A 65 -12.53 -5.35 20.52
N MET A 66 -11.93 -6.16 21.37
CA MET A 66 -10.56 -6.65 21.22
C MET A 66 -10.58 -8.08 20.68
N TYR A 67 -9.84 -8.31 19.59
CA TYR A 67 -9.85 -9.58 18.86
C TYR A 67 -8.45 -10.18 18.73
N LYS A 68 -8.32 -11.49 18.90
CA LYS A 68 -7.08 -12.19 18.51
C LYS A 68 -7.10 -12.40 17.00
N SER A 69 -5.92 -12.54 16.39
CA SER A 69 -5.83 -12.89 14.96
C SER A 69 -6.56 -14.19 14.61
N ARG A 70 -6.65 -15.12 15.58
CA ARG A 70 -7.39 -16.37 15.42
C ARG A 70 -8.89 -16.11 15.29
N ASP A 71 -9.46 -15.31 16.18
CA ASP A 71 -10.89 -14.98 16.19
C ASP A 71 -11.30 -14.27 14.89
N ILE A 72 -10.45 -13.33 14.43
CA ILE A 72 -10.65 -12.63 13.13
C ILE A 72 -10.62 -13.63 11.97
N ALA A 73 -9.64 -14.53 11.96
CA ALA A 73 -9.50 -15.52 10.90
C ALA A 73 -10.68 -16.50 10.85
N GLU A 74 -11.16 -16.93 12.02
CA GLU A 74 -12.34 -17.79 12.15
C GLU A 74 -13.60 -17.08 11.64
N GLY A 75 -13.83 -15.82 12.04
CA GLY A 75 -14.98 -15.03 11.59
C GLY A 75 -14.97 -14.67 10.10
N MET A 76 -13.78 -14.59 9.49
CA MET A 76 -13.62 -14.39 8.04
C MET A 76 -13.56 -15.70 7.24
N PHE A 77 -13.58 -16.87 7.88
CA PHE A 77 -13.39 -18.18 7.25
C PHE A 77 -12.07 -18.31 6.45
N ILE A 78 -10.97 -17.75 6.97
CA ILE A 78 -9.63 -17.81 6.34
C ILE A 78 -8.58 -18.40 7.28
N ALA A 79 -7.41 -18.74 6.73
CA ALA A 79 -6.29 -19.23 7.52
C ALA A 79 -5.68 -18.13 8.42
N SER A 80 -5.42 -18.41 9.70
CA SER A 80 -4.89 -17.42 10.65
C SER A 80 -3.55 -16.81 10.25
N LYS A 81 -2.73 -17.55 9.48
CA LYS A 81 -1.47 -17.04 8.91
C LYS A 81 -1.68 -15.85 7.96
N SER A 82 -2.82 -15.79 7.26
CA SER A 82 -3.16 -14.74 6.31
C SER A 82 -3.49 -13.42 7.01
N VAL A 83 -3.99 -13.48 8.24
CA VAL A 83 -4.31 -12.30 9.07
C VAL A 83 -3.04 -11.67 9.63
N ALA A 84 -2.09 -12.47 10.14
CA ALA A 84 -0.90 -11.96 10.83
C ALA A 84 0.00 -11.06 9.95
N GLY A 85 0.11 -11.39 8.65
CA GLY A 85 0.90 -10.60 7.70
C GLY A 85 0.30 -9.22 7.42
N ALA A 86 -1.01 -9.17 7.16
CA ALA A 86 -1.73 -7.92 6.90
C ALA A 86 -1.84 -7.06 8.17
N MET A 87 -2.01 -7.68 9.34
CA MET A 87 -2.17 -6.97 10.61
C MET A 87 -0.97 -6.12 10.98
N ARG A 88 0.26 -6.56 10.67
CA ARG A 88 1.47 -5.76 10.90
C ARG A 88 1.42 -4.42 10.16
N LYS A 89 0.97 -4.44 8.90
CA LYS A 89 0.83 -3.22 8.09
C LYS A 89 -0.30 -2.34 8.62
N LEU A 90 -1.48 -2.91 8.89
CA LEU A 90 -2.62 -2.18 9.46
C LEU A 90 -2.28 -1.50 10.79
N VAL A 91 -1.44 -2.13 11.62
CA VAL A 91 -0.92 -1.52 12.86
C VAL A 91 0.08 -0.40 12.58
N THR A 92 1.03 -0.63 11.67
CA THR A 92 2.03 0.39 11.29
C THR A 92 1.37 1.64 10.72
N ASP A 93 0.33 1.46 9.91
CA ASP A 93 -0.39 2.53 9.23
C ASP A 93 -1.49 3.16 10.13
N GLY A 94 -1.63 2.69 11.38
CA GLY A 94 -2.52 3.26 12.38
C GLY A 94 -4.01 2.96 12.19
N TYR A 95 -4.38 1.96 11.39
CA TYR A 95 -5.77 1.54 11.21
C TYR A 95 -6.25 0.61 12.32
N VAL A 96 -5.33 -0.17 12.89
CA VAL A 96 -5.57 -1.09 13.99
C VAL A 96 -4.51 -0.83 15.07
N GLU A 97 -4.83 -1.04 16.33
CA GLU A 97 -3.85 -0.99 17.42
C GLU A 97 -3.66 -2.36 18.07
N LYS A 98 -2.45 -2.59 18.57
CA LYS A 98 -2.08 -3.80 19.30
C LYS A 98 -2.14 -3.52 20.80
N VAL A 99 -3.10 -4.11 21.49
CA VAL A 99 -3.44 -3.78 22.89
C VAL A 99 -2.94 -4.85 23.89
N GLY A 100 -2.32 -5.93 23.41
CA GLY A 100 -1.82 -7.03 24.25
C GLY A 100 -0.49 -7.63 23.79
N LYS A 101 0.29 -8.15 24.74
CA LYS A 101 1.58 -8.80 24.48
C LYS A 101 1.49 -10.34 24.54
N ASP A 102 0.65 -10.89 25.43
CA ASP A 102 0.39 -12.33 25.54
C ASP A 102 -0.98 -12.60 26.22
N PRO A 103 -2.03 -13.01 25.49
CA PRO A 103 -2.08 -13.14 24.03
C PRO A 103 -2.07 -11.76 23.35
N VAL A 104 -1.61 -11.73 22.10
CA VAL A 104 -1.74 -10.52 21.26
C VAL A 104 -3.19 -10.33 20.84
N VAL A 105 -3.74 -9.15 21.17
CA VAL A 105 -5.09 -8.72 20.76
C VAL A 105 -5.02 -7.39 20.01
N TYR A 106 -5.99 -7.19 19.13
CA TYR A 106 -6.09 -6.05 18.23
C TYR A 106 -7.43 -5.33 18.41
N MET A 107 -7.42 -4.01 18.28
CA MET A 107 -8.62 -3.17 18.27
C MET A 107 -8.59 -2.23 17.07
N ILE A 108 -9.72 -2.05 16.40
CA ILE A 108 -9.82 -1.09 15.30
C ILE A 108 -9.78 0.34 15.86
N THR A 109 -9.01 1.22 15.24
CA THR A 109 -8.92 2.63 15.63
C THR A 109 -10.03 3.46 15.00
N GLU A 110 -10.21 4.71 15.42
CA GLU A 110 -11.10 5.65 14.71
C GLU A 110 -10.73 5.82 13.23
N LYS A 111 -9.42 5.85 12.91
CA LYS A 111 -8.94 5.88 11.52
C LYS A 111 -9.41 4.66 10.75
N GLY A 112 -9.32 3.47 11.35
CA GLY A 112 -9.80 2.21 10.78
C GLY A 112 -11.31 2.17 10.63
N ILE A 113 -12.08 2.79 11.51
CA ILE A 113 -13.54 2.87 11.41
C ILE A 113 -13.96 3.78 10.25
N ASN A 114 -13.26 4.91 10.08
CA ASN A 114 -13.66 5.96 9.14
C ASN A 114 -13.10 5.78 7.72
N VAL A 115 -12.15 4.86 7.52
CA VAL A 115 -11.56 4.64 6.19
C VAL A 115 -12.60 4.05 5.24
N LYS A 116 -12.68 4.64 4.05
CA LYS A 116 -13.53 4.19 2.94
C LYS A 116 -12.65 3.64 1.83
N PHE A 117 -13.11 2.56 1.18
CA PHE A 117 -12.39 1.97 0.05
C PHE A 117 -13.04 2.43 -1.26
N GLU A 118 -12.23 2.83 -2.25
CA GLU A 118 -12.74 3.26 -3.56
C GLU A 118 -13.65 2.19 -4.18
N GLY A 119 -14.84 2.62 -4.64
CA GLY A 119 -15.83 1.75 -5.28
C GLY A 119 -17.04 1.37 -4.43
N GLU A 120 -17.16 1.86 -3.19
CA GLU A 120 -18.32 1.61 -2.33
C GLU A 120 -19.08 2.91 -2.05
N ASN A 121 -20.31 2.99 -2.57
CA ASN A 121 -21.33 4.00 -2.23
C ASN A 121 -22.14 3.53 -1.03
#